data_AF-A0A929GY99-F1
#
_entry.id   AF-A0A929GY99-F1
#
_cell.length_a   1.000
_cell.length_b   1.000
_cell.length_c   1.000
_cell.angle_alpha   90.00
_cell.angle_beta   90.00
_cell.angle_gamma   90.00
#
_symmetry.space_group_name_H-M   'P 1'
#
loop_
_entity.id
_entity.type
_entity.pdbx_description
1 polymer ?
#
loop_
_entity_poly.entity_id
_entity_poly.type
_entity_poly.pdbx_seq_one_letter_code
_entity_poly.pdbx_strand_id
1 'polypeptide(L)' 'GCTGARQVVTAMYDMTRRGLRYGLVTMCIGGGQGMAAILERAA' A
#
# COMPACT_ATOMS: atom_id res chain seq x y z
N GLY A 1 -1.41 1.12 14.18
CA GLY A 1 -1.53 2.03 13.02
C GLY A 1 -0.27 2.11 12.15
N CYS A 2 0.93 2.16 12.75
CA CYS A 2 2.20 2.38 12.03
C CYS A 2 2.48 1.38 10.88
N THR A 3 2.12 0.09 11.04
CA THR A 3 2.35 -0.95 10.02
C THR A 3 1.69 -0.63 8.68
N GLY A 4 0.45 -0.13 8.67
CA GLY A 4 -0.25 0.21 7.44
C GLY A 4 0.41 1.36 6.69
N ALA A 5 0.82 2.41 7.41
CA ALA A 5 1.57 3.52 6.85
C ALA A 5 2.92 3.05 6.26
N ARG A 6 3.65 2.20 7.00
CA ARG A 6 4.91 1.61 6.51
C ARG A 6 4.71 0.80 5.23
N GLN A 7 3.65 -0.03 5.16
CA GLN A 7 3.35 -0.82 3.97
C GLN A 7 3.05 0.07 2.75
N VAL A 8 2.23 1.10 2.94
CA VAL A 8 1.90 2.07 1.87
C VAL A 8 3.15 2.80 1.37
N VAL A 9 3.96 3.36 2.27
CA VAL A 9 5.19 4.09 1.89
C VAL A 9 6.18 3.15 1.18
N THR A 10 6.35 1.93 1.69
CA THR A 10 7.21 0.92 1.04
C THR A 10 6.73 0.59 -0.37
N ALA A 11 5.41 0.40 -0.55
CA ALA A 11 4.82 0.15 -1.86
C ALA A 11 5.01 1.35 -2.82
N MET A 12 4.83 2.59 -2.36
CA MET A 12 5.04 3.79 -3.19
C MET A 12 6.50 3.89 -3.70
N TYR A 13 7.49 3.63 -2.84
CA TYR A 13 8.89 3.62 -3.26
C TYR A 13 9.18 2.47 -4.23
N ASP A 14 8.65 1.27 -3.98
CA ASP A 14 8.83 0.13 -4.88
C ASP A 14 8.19 0.37 -6.25
N MET A 15 6.99 0.95 -6.29
CA MET A 15 6.30 1.35 -7.52
C MET A 15 7.12 2.36 -8.32
N THR A 16 7.75 3.34 -7.65
CA THR A 16 8.62 4.32 -8.31
C THR A 16 9.85 3.65 -8.89
N ARG A 17 10.52 2.77 -8.13
CA ARG A 17 11.72 2.04 -8.59
C ARG A 17 11.43 1.10 -9.77
N ARG A 18 10.23 0.53 -9.83
CA ARG A 18 9.80 -0.44 -10.86
C ARG A 18 9.01 0.19 -12.00
N GLY A 19 8.77 1.50 -11.98
CA GLY A 19 7.97 2.20 -12.99
C GLY A 19 6.50 1.77 -13.02
N LEU A 20 5.96 1.20 -11.94
CA LEU A 20 4.58 0.73 -11.88
C LEU A 20 3.61 1.91 -11.76
N ARG A 21 2.45 1.81 -12.43
CA ARG A 21 1.39 2.83 -12.36
C ARG A 21 0.47 2.62 -11.17
N TYR A 22 0.08 1.37 -10.90
CA TYR A 22 -0.85 1.03 -9.83
C TYR A 22 -0.24 0.04 -8.83
N GLY A 23 -0.65 0.15 -7.58
CA GLY A 23 -0.32 -0.79 -6.51
C GLY A 23 -1.53 -1.06 -5.62
N LEU A 24 -1.57 -2.25 -5.01
CA LEU A 24 -2.58 -2.64 -4.04
C LEU A 24 -1.89 -2.96 -2.72
N VAL A 25 -2.39 -2.38 -1.63
CA VAL A 25 -2.00 -2.75 -0.27
C VAL A 25 -3.22 -3.30 0.45
N THR A 26 -3.06 -4.45 1.09
CA THR A 26 -4.11 -5.11 1.89
C THR A 26 -3.55 -5.58 3.22
N MET A 27 -4.38 -5.55 4.27
CA MET A 27 -4.01 -6.02 5.61
C MET A 27 -5.22 -6.54 6.39
N CYS A 28 -4.99 -7.57 7.20
CA CYS A 28 -5.94 -8.01 8.22
C CYS A 28 -5.84 -7.11 9.46
N ILE A 29 -6.96 -7.02 10.18
CA ILE A 29 -7.09 -6.26 11.43
C ILE A 29 -7.79 -7.15 12.45
N GLY A 30 -7.35 -7.08 13.72
CA GLY A 30 -7.99 -7.81 14.81
C GLY A 30 -9.49 -7.52 14.91
N GLY A 31 -10.27 -8.51 15.33
CA GLY A 31 -11.74 -8.41 15.33
C GLY A 31 -12.40 -8.73 13.99
N GLY A 32 -11.68 -9.43 13.09
CA GLY A 32 -12.23 -9.92 11.83
C GLY A 32 -12.42 -8.86 10.75
N GLN A 33 -11.69 -7.75 10.84
CA GLN A 33 -11.77 -6.65 9.88
C GLN A 33 -10.62 -6.70 8.87
N GLY A 34 -10.77 -5.99 7.76
CA GLY A 34 -9.74 -5.86 6.74
C GLY A 34 -9.76 -4.48 6.11
N MET A 35 -8.62 -4.09 5.55
CA MET A 35 -8.49 -2.86 4.75
C MET A 35 -7.75 -3.16 3.45
N ALA A 36 -8.18 -2.49 2.38
CA ALA A 36 -7.51 -2.50 1.09
C ALA A 36 -7.46 -1.08 0.53
N ALA A 37 -6.35 -0.73 -0.11
CA ALA A 37 -6.15 0.57 -0.76
C ALA A 37 -5.44 0.39 -2.11
N ILE A 38 -5.97 1.06 -3.13
CA ILE A 38 -5.30 1.20 -4.43
C ILE A 38 -4.50 2.50 -4.43
N LEU A 39 -3.27 2.40 -4.89
CA LEU A 39 -2.32 3.49 -5.05
C LEU A 39 -2.14 3.74 -6.54
N GLU A 40 -2.28 4.99 -6.98
CA GLU A 40 -1.81 5.41 -8.30
C GLU A 40 -0.52 6.22 -8.10
N ARG A 41 0.53 5.89 -8.86
CA ARG A 41 1.78 6.66 -8.85
C ARG A 41 1.55 7.98 -9.58
N ALA A 42 1.81 9.10 -8.89
CA ALA A 42 1.86 10.40 -9.53
C ALA A 42 2.95 10.41 -10.63
N ALA A 43 2.62 11.05 -11.76
CA ALA A 43 3.46 11.07 -12.96
C ALA A 43 4.85 11.65 -12.69
#